data_AF-A0A2E3A7E6-F1
#
_entry.id   AF-A0A2E3A7E6-F1
#
_cell.length_a   1.000
_cell.length_b   1.000
_cell.length_c   1.000
_cell.angle_alpha   90.00
_cell.angle_beta   90.00
_cell.angle_gamma   90.00
#
_symmetry.space_group_name_H-M   'P 1'
#
loop_
_entity.id
_entity.type
_entity.pdbx_description
1 polymer ?
#
loop_
_entity_poly.entity_id
_entity_poly.type
_entity_poly.pdbx_seq_one_letter_code
_entity_poly.pdbx_strand_id
1 'polypeptide(L)'
;MGKSAMKKRKRTVHDFDTKMDLTPMIDCVFLLIMFFILTTQITVNIEEVTLPFSLEGKPEKQANTDTVVLILNVRQSQVKGAPPRSGEIIYQGGEPLNIKTLRAMLEEEVAYDAGTPPRGRGRTKEVGPNNVQLSQLEILIRYDKHVKSEYLRTIFEQCQKAGVYKLKLATTQP
;
A
#
# COMPACT_ATOMS: atom_id res chain seq x y z
N MET A 1 19.79 12.41 -94.06
CA MET A 1 20.24 11.12 -93.47
C MET A 1 21.10 11.46 -92.25
N GLY A 2 20.72 11.16 -91.00
CA GLY A 2 20.63 9.82 -90.38
C GLY A 2 21.99 9.50 -89.72
N LYS A 3 22.15 9.16 -88.44
CA LYS A 3 21.24 8.75 -87.36
C LYS A 3 21.89 9.07 -86.01
N SER A 4 21.03 9.30 -85.02
CA SER A 4 21.29 9.30 -83.58
C SER A 4 21.99 8.02 -83.12
N ALA A 5 22.97 8.14 -82.22
CA ALA A 5 23.52 7.02 -81.45
C ALA A 5 23.68 7.42 -79.98
N MET A 6 22.61 7.19 -79.24
CA MET A 6 22.46 7.31 -77.79
C MET A 6 23.41 6.31 -77.09
N LYS A 7 24.57 6.76 -76.62
CA LYS A 7 25.47 5.95 -75.80
C LYS A 7 24.88 5.83 -74.38
N LYS A 8 24.20 4.71 -74.14
CA LYS A 8 23.48 4.35 -72.91
C LYS A 8 24.32 4.61 -71.65
N ARG A 9 23.80 5.48 -70.78
CA ARG A 9 24.29 5.68 -69.40
C ARG A 9 24.02 4.39 -68.62
N LYS A 10 25.07 3.65 -68.27
CA LYS A 10 24.97 2.45 -67.42
C LYS A 10 24.57 2.91 -66.01
N ARG A 11 23.27 2.85 -65.69
CA ARG A 11 22.76 2.92 -64.31
C ARG A 11 23.31 1.69 -63.58
N THR A 12 24.33 1.89 -62.76
CA THR A 12 24.73 0.90 -61.75
C THR A 12 23.61 0.84 -60.73
N VAL A 13 22.90 -0.29 -60.73
CA VAL A 13 21.92 -0.67 -59.72
C VAL A 13 22.66 -0.71 -58.39
N HIS A 14 22.30 0.18 -57.47
CA HIS A 14 22.81 0.13 -56.11
C HIS A 14 22.20 -1.11 -55.47
N ASP A 15 23.03 -2.10 -55.20
CA ASP A 15 22.68 -3.26 -54.40
C ASP A 15 22.35 -2.71 -53.00
N PHE A 16 21.06 -2.61 -52.69
CA PHE A 16 20.57 -2.24 -51.37
C PHE A 16 20.59 -3.48 -50.48
N ASP A 17 21.75 -4.10 -50.33
CA ASP A 17 22.00 -4.86 -49.10
C ASP A 17 22.15 -3.81 -47.99
N THR A 18 20.99 -3.31 -47.54
CA THR A 18 20.87 -2.28 -46.50
C THR A 18 21.14 -2.99 -45.18
N LYS A 19 22.41 -3.33 -44.97
CA LYS A 19 22.90 -3.96 -43.76
C LYS A 19 22.83 -2.90 -42.66
N MET A 20 21.71 -2.92 -41.94
CA MET A 20 21.42 -1.96 -40.88
C MET A 20 22.53 -2.08 -39.81
N ASP A 21 23.23 -0.99 -39.52
CA ASP A 21 24.28 -0.99 -38.51
C ASP A 21 23.66 -1.22 -37.13
N LEU A 22 23.91 -2.41 -36.57
CA LEU A 22 23.34 -2.82 -35.28
C LEU A 22 24.08 -2.20 -34.10
N THR A 23 25.32 -1.75 -34.29
CA THR A 23 26.18 -1.13 -33.26
C THR A 23 25.49 0.04 -32.52
N PRO A 24 24.90 1.04 -33.21
CA PRO A 24 24.15 2.11 -32.53
C PRO A 24 22.87 1.64 -31.86
N MET A 25 22.23 0.57 -32.36
CA MET A 25 21.02 0.01 -31.73
C MET A 25 21.35 -0.71 -30.43
N ILE A 26 22.46 -1.45 -30.41
CA ILE A 26 22.95 -2.15 -29.22
C ILE A 26 23.32 -1.15 -28.12
N ASP A 27 23.97 -0.03 -28.46
CA ASP A 27 24.33 1.00 -27.48
C ASP A 27 23.08 1.62 -26.82
N CYS A 28 22.08 2.01 -27.61
CA CYS A 28 20.81 2.53 -27.10
C CYS A 28 20.08 1.52 -26.19
N VAL A 29 20.01 0.25 -26.58
CA VAL A 29 19.36 -0.79 -25.76
C VAL A 29 20.16 -1.09 -24.50
N PHE A 30 21.49 -1.09 -24.58
CA PHE A 30 22.37 -1.30 -23.43
C PHE A 30 22.23 -0.18 -22.40
N LEU A 31 22.16 1.08 -22.84
CA LEU A 31 21.89 2.23 -21.95
C LEU A 31 20.53 2.14 -21.27
N LEU A 32 19.49 1.70 -21.99
CA LEU A 32 18.15 1.49 -21.43
C LEU A 32 18.15 0.35 -20.38
N ILE A 33 18.80 -0.77 -20.67
CA ILE A 33 18.90 -1.90 -19.72
C ILE A 33 19.70 -1.47 -18.48
N MET A 34 20.82 -0.77 -18.65
CA MET A 34 21.61 -0.28 -17.52
C MET A 34 20.80 0.70 -16.66
N PHE A 35 20.03 1.61 -17.28
CA PHE A 35 19.15 2.52 -16.56
C PHE A 35 18.09 1.76 -15.75
N PHE A 36 17.42 0.76 -16.33
CA PHE A 36 16.44 -0.05 -15.60
C PHE A 36 17.09 -0.89 -14.48
N ILE A 37 18.27 -1.46 -14.69
CA ILE A 37 18.99 -2.23 -13.65
C ILE A 37 19.41 -1.30 -12.50
N LEU A 38 19.94 -0.11 -12.80
CA LEU A 38 20.37 0.83 -11.77
C LEU A 38 19.18 1.44 -11.01
N THR A 39 18.08 1.73 -11.70
CA THR A 39 16.89 2.31 -11.05
C THR A 39 16.06 1.30 -10.27
N THR A 40 16.04 0.02 -10.68
CA THR A 40 15.37 -1.05 -9.91
C THR A 40 16.07 -1.39 -8.60
N GLN A 41 17.39 -1.18 -8.50
CA GLN A 41 18.13 -1.37 -7.25
C GLN A 41 17.92 -0.24 -6.22
N ILE A 42 17.37 0.91 -6.61
CA ILE A 42 17.20 2.08 -5.72
C ILE A 42 16.01 1.92 -4.76
N THR A 43 15.14 0.92 -4.93
CA THR A 43 13.91 0.79 -4.11
C THR A 43 13.98 -0.25 -2.99
N VAL A 44 15.17 -0.57 -2.46
CA VAL A 44 15.27 -1.56 -1.36
C VAL A 44 16.17 -1.07 -0.22
N ASN A 45 15.91 0.14 0.27
CA ASN A 45 16.16 0.44 1.68
C ASN A 45 14.79 0.55 2.36
N ILE A 46 14.18 -0.60 2.62
CA ILE A 46 13.11 -0.68 3.61
C ILE A 46 13.83 -0.64 4.95
N GLU A 47 14.05 0.56 5.45
CA GLU A 47 14.56 0.74 6.81
C GLU A 47 13.54 0.09 7.76
N GLU A 48 13.95 -0.94 8.49
CA GLU A 48 13.14 -1.51 9.56
C GLU A 48 13.04 -0.47 10.67
N VAL A 49 11.98 0.34 10.60
CA VAL A 49 11.60 1.24 11.67
C VAL A 49 11.17 0.36 12.85
N THR A 50 12.11 0.13 13.75
CA THR A 50 11.82 -0.46 15.06
C THR A 50 11.07 0.59 15.87
N LEU A 51 9.74 0.47 15.88
CA LEU A 51 8.90 1.29 16.74
C LEU A 51 9.18 0.89 18.20
N PRO A 52 9.65 1.80 19.07
CA PRO A 52 9.80 1.50 20.49
C PRO A 52 8.42 1.15 21.07
N PHE A 53 8.36 0.16 21.95
CA PHE A 53 7.15 -0.17 22.69
C PHE A 53 6.74 1.04 23.54
N SER A 54 5.73 1.79 23.09
CA SER A 54 5.09 2.80 23.92
C SER A 54 3.95 2.13 24.69
N LEU A 55 4.19 1.92 25.99
CA LEU A 55 3.20 1.43 26.95
C LEU A 55 2.06 2.45 27.20
N GLU A 56 2.19 3.67 26.66
CA GLU A 56 1.18 4.74 26.75
C GLU A 56 1.17 5.55 25.43
N GLY A 57 0.64 4.95 24.36
CA GLY A 57 0.63 5.57 23.04
C GLY A 57 -0.56 6.50 22.81
N LYS A 58 -0.40 7.81 23.03
CA LYS A 58 -1.24 8.79 22.30
C LYS A 58 -1.06 8.57 20.79
N PRO A 59 -2.08 8.79 19.94
CA PRO A 59 -1.95 8.61 18.50
C PRO A 59 -0.76 9.41 17.98
N GLU A 60 0.28 8.72 17.54
CA GLU A 60 1.49 9.33 17.03
C GLU A 60 1.20 9.89 15.64
N LYS A 61 1.24 11.21 15.52
CA LYS A 61 1.20 11.88 14.21
C LYS A 61 2.57 11.66 13.57
N GLN A 62 2.65 10.78 12.58
CA GLN A 62 3.89 10.59 11.82
C GLN A 62 4.30 11.91 11.17
N ALA A 63 5.59 12.26 11.29
CA ALA A 63 6.15 13.59 11.00
C ALA A 63 6.07 14.08 9.53
N ASN A 64 5.31 13.41 8.64
CA ASN A 64 5.08 13.89 7.28
C ASN A 64 3.72 13.51 6.65
N THR A 65 2.79 12.95 7.44
CA THR A 65 1.44 12.65 6.94
C THR A 65 0.42 12.97 8.03
N ASP A 66 -0.60 13.78 7.72
CA ASP A 66 -1.72 14.12 8.61
C ASP A 66 -2.56 12.89 9.06
N THR A 67 -2.20 11.68 8.63
CA THR A 67 -2.91 10.44 8.93
C THR A 67 -2.58 9.94 10.33
N VAL A 68 -3.61 9.83 11.16
CA VAL A 68 -3.56 9.10 12.42
C VAL A 68 -3.61 7.60 12.12
N VAL A 69 -2.59 6.87 12.59
CA VAL A 69 -2.52 5.40 12.46
C VAL A 69 -2.81 4.75 13.80
N LEU A 70 -3.89 3.97 13.87
CA LEU A 70 -4.28 3.16 15.01
C LEU A 70 -3.66 1.76 14.90
N ILE A 71 -2.95 1.28 15.92
CA ILE A 71 -2.33 -0.04 15.90
C ILE A 71 -3.16 -1.02 16.73
N LEU A 72 -3.66 -2.08 16.09
CA LEU A 72 -4.38 -3.18 16.74
C LEU A 72 -3.53 -4.46 16.67
N ASN A 73 -3.13 -4.97 17.83
CA ASN A 73 -2.45 -6.27 17.91
C ASN A 73 -3.49 -7.37 18.09
N VAL A 74 -3.41 -8.42 17.29
CA VAL A 74 -4.35 -9.55 17.30
C VAL A 74 -3.58 -10.84 17.50
N ARG A 75 -3.90 -11.57 18.56
CA ARG A 75 -3.29 -12.86 18.89
C ARG A 75 -4.35 -13.92 19.12
N GLN A 76 -3.93 -15.18 19.15
CA GLN A 76 -4.82 -16.26 19.57
C GLN A 76 -5.15 -16.10 21.06
N SER A 77 -6.41 -16.35 21.44
CA SER A 77 -6.81 -16.25 22.84
C SER A 77 -6.05 -17.27 23.68
N GLN A 78 -5.52 -16.81 24.81
CA GLN A 78 -4.79 -17.65 25.77
C GLN A 78 -5.65 -18.07 26.96
N VAL A 79 -6.94 -17.71 26.94
CA VAL A 79 -7.89 -18.07 27.99
C VAL A 79 -8.12 -19.58 27.99
N LYS A 80 -7.89 -20.23 29.14
CA LYS A 80 -8.05 -21.66 29.33
C LYS A 80 -9.51 -22.08 29.09
N GLY A 81 -9.76 -22.86 28.02
CA GLY A 81 -11.09 -23.30 27.62
C GLY A 81 -11.77 -22.41 26.57
N ALA A 82 -11.11 -21.36 26.10
CA ALA A 82 -11.60 -20.60 24.96
C ALA A 82 -11.54 -21.46 23.68
N PRO A 83 -12.52 -21.32 22.76
CA PRO A 83 -12.51 -22.09 21.54
C PRO A 83 -11.24 -21.76 20.74
N PRO A 84 -10.63 -22.73 20.03
CA PRO A 84 -9.36 -22.55 19.33
C PRO A 84 -9.42 -21.50 18.19
N ARG A 85 -10.63 -21.08 17.82
CA ARG A 85 -10.92 -20.02 16.84
C ARG A 85 -11.02 -18.62 17.45
N SER A 86 -11.02 -18.49 18.77
CA SER A 86 -11.08 -17.19 19.42
C SER A 86 -9.73 -16.49 19.38
N GLY A 87 -9.74 -15.24 18.97
CA GLY A 87 -8.63 -14.32 19.13
C GLY A 87 -8.91 -13.31 20.23
N GLU A 88 -7.87 -12.58 20.59
CA GLU A 88 -7.91 -11.41 21.46
C GLU A 88 -7.33 -10.23 20.71
N ILE A 89 -7.96 -9.06 20.86
CA ILE A 89 -7.47 -7.80 20.32
C ILE A 89 -6.84 -7.02 21.46
N ILE A 90 -5.63 -6.51 21.27
CA ILE A 90 -4.93 -5.69 22.24
C ILE A 90 -4.68 -4.33 21.60
N TYR A 91 -5.22 -3.30 22.22
CA TYR A 91 -4.97 -1.92 21.87
C TYR A 91 -4.09 -1.28 22.94
N GLN A 92 -3.06 -0.53 22.54
CA GLN A 92 -2.14 0.18 23.43
C GLN A 92 -1.49 -0.67 24.55
N GLY A 93 -1.41 -1.99 24.37
CA GLY A 93 -0.88 -2.89 25.41
C GLY A 93 -1.80 -3.05 26.64
N GLY A 94 -3.04 -2.60 26.56
CA GLY A 94 -4.04 -2.75 27.62
C GLY A 94 -4.71 -4.12 27.67
N GLU A 95 -5.81 -4.19 28.40
CA GLU A 95 -6.60 -5.42 28.52
C GLU A 95 -7.17 -5.89 27.16
N PRO A 96 -7.34 -7.21 26.97
CA PRO A 96 -7.94 -7.75 25.75
C PRO A 96 -9.32 -7.12 25.48
N LEU A 97 -9.44 -6.44 24.34
CA LEU A 97 -10.69 -5.90 23.86
C LEU A 97 -11.57 -7.02 23.29
N ASN A 98 -12.84 -6.97 23.68
CA ASN A 98 -13.89 -7.73 23.03
C ASN A 98 -14.38 -6.98 21.79
N ILE A 99 -15.06 -7.68 20.88
CA ILE A 99 -15.61 -7.11 19.64
C ILE A 99 -16.57 -5.94 19.92
N LYS A 100 -17.35 -6.02 21.02
CA LYS A 100 -18.25 -4.95 21.43
C LYS A 100 -17.51 -3.68 21.85
N THR A 101 -16.43 -3.83 22.64
CA THR A 101 -15.64 -2.70 23.12
C THR A 101 -14.79 -2.12 21.99
N LEU A 102 -14.27 -2.96 21.09
CA LEU A 102 -13.62 -2.52 19.85
C LEU A 102 -14.54 -1.60 19.05
N ARG A 103 -15.80 -2.00 18.85
CA ARG A 103 -16.76 -1.18 18.11
C ARG A 103 -16.97 0.19 18.76
N ALA A 104 -17.20 0.23 20.08
CA ALA A 104 -17.39 1.50 20.79
C ALA A 104 -16.17 2.41 20.67
N MET A 105 -14.96 1.85 20.81
CA MET A 105 -13.71 2.57 20.62
C MET A 105 -13.57 3.13 19.20
N LEU A 106 -13.89 2.33 18.18
CA LEU A 106 -13.84 2.78 16.79
C LEU A 106 -14.85 3.90 16.50
N GLU A 107 -16.06 3.82 17.05
CA GLU A 107 -17.09 4.86 16.90
C GLU A 107 -16.63 6.19 17.54
N GLU A 108 -15.96 6.14 18.70
CA GLU A 108 -15.39 7.31 19.35
C GLU A 108 -14.27 7.96 18.51
N GLU A 109 -13.33 7.16 18.01
CA GLU A 109 -12.25 7.65 17.15
C GLU A 109 -12.77 8.25 15.83
N VAL A 110 -13.76 7.59 15.21
CA VAL A 110 -14.41 8.08 13.98
C VAL A 110 -15.16 9.39 14.25
N ALA A 111 -15.81 9.53 15.41
CA ALA A 111 -16.48 10.78 15.78
C ALA A 111 -15.46 11.92 16.00
N TYR A 112 -14.31 11.62 16.61
CA TYR A 112 -13.23 12.59 16.79
C TYR A 112 -12.62 13.05 15.46
N ASP A 113 -12.38 12.12 14.53
CA ASP A 113 -11.95 12.41 13.16
C ASP A 113 -12.96 13.28 12.40
N ALA A 114 -14.26 13.00 12.56
CA ALA A 114 -15.33 13.79 11.95
C ALA A 114 -15.51 15.19 12.55
N GLY A 115 -15.14 15.37 13.83
CA GLY A 115 -15.33 16.60 14.61
C GLY A 115 -14.22 17.65 14.43
N THR A 116 -13.05 17.27 13.93
CA THR A 116 -11.95 18.22 13.69
C THR A 116 -12.13 18.87 12.31
N PRO A 117 -12.48 20.17 12.20
CA PRO A 117 -12.45 20.83 10.90
C PRO A 117 -11.01 20.85 10.41
N PRO A 118 -10.73 20.43 9.17
CA PRO A 118 -9.38 20.48 8.64
C PRO A 118 -8.93 21.94 8.63
N ARG A 119 -7.79 22.23 9.26
CA ARG A 119 -7.03 23.46 8.98
C ARG A 119 -6.49 23.35 7.56
N GLY A 120 -7.34 23.64 6.59
CA GLY A 120 -7.04 23.48 5.18
C GLY A 120 -8.31 23.52 4.32
N ARG A 121 -8.21 24.23 3.20
CA ARG A 121 -9.24 24.47 2.20
C ARG A 121 -9.98 23.17 1.80
N GLY A 122 -11.20 22.99 2.30
CA GLY A 122 -12.24 22.10 1.77
C GLY A 122 -11.88 20.62 1.54
N ARG A 123 -11.69 19.82 2.60
CA ARG A 123 -11.86 18.36 2.44
C ARG A 123 -13.35 18.04 2.49
N THR A 124 -13.90 17.65 1.33
CA THR A 124 -15.26 17.13 1.22
C THR A 124 -15.38 15.85 2.03
N LYS A 125 -16.44 15.73 2.82
CA LYS A 125 -16.79 14.50 3.54
C LYS A 125 -16.96 13.38 2.52
N GLU A 126 -16.02 12.43 2.51
CA GLU A 126 -16.13 11.26 1.64
C GLU A 126 -17.23 10.36 2.17
N VAL A 127 -18.15 9.96 1.28
CA VAL A 127 -19.30 9.14 1.62
C VAL A 127 -19.13 7.79 0.93
N GLY A 128 -19.18 6.73 1.72
CA GLY A 128 -19.04 5.36 1.27
C GLY A 128 -20.32 4.80 0.67
N PRO A 129 -20.28 3.53 0.21
CA PRO A 129 -21.49 2.82 -0.14
C PRO A 129 -22.47 2.83 1.05
N ASN A 130 -23.76 3.02 0.77
CA ASN A 130 -24.85 3.16 1.76
C ASN A 130 -24.87 4.47 2.56
N ASN A 131 -24.31 5.56 2.04
CA ASN A 131 -24.36 6.89 2.65
C ASN A 131 -23.65 6.97 4.03
N VAL A 132 -22.69 6.07 4.27
CA VAL A 132 -21.89 6.04 5.49
C VAL A 132 -20.74 7.03 5.35
N GLN A 133 -20.60 7.93 6.33
CA GLN A 133 -19.46 8.84 6.43
C GLN A 133 -18.16 8.04 6.55
N LEU A 134 -17.23 8.21 5.61
CA LEU A 134 -15.93 7.56 5.66
C LEU A 134 -14.99 8.34 6.58
N SER A 135 -14.38 7.63 7.52
CA SER A 135 -13.29 8.16 8.33
C SER A 135 -11.97 8.12 7.56
N GLN A 136 -11.13 9.11 7.81
CA GLN A 136 -9.76 9.16 7.31
C GLN A 136 -8.78 8.37 8.19
N LEU A 137 -9.25 7.83 9.32
CA LEU A 137 -8.51 6.96 10.23
C LEU A 137 -7.90 5.79 9.47
N GLU A 138 -6.59 5.61 9.66
CA GLU A 138 -5.87 4.44 9.16
C GLU A 138 -5.65 3.46 10.31
N ILE A 139 -5.98 2.18 10.11
CA ILE A 139 -5.75 1.14 11.12
C ILE A 139 -4.75 0.13 10.60
N LEU A 140 -3.66 -0.05 11.34
CA LEU A 140 -2.70 -1.12 11.16
C LEU A 140 -3.07 -2.30 12.07
N ILE A 141 -3.50 -3.41 11.48
CA ILE A 141 -3.80 -4.65 12.18
C ILE A 141 -2.56 -5.54 12.11
N ARG A 142 -1.89 -5.68 13.25
CA ARG A 142 -0.77 -6.60 13.46
C ARG A 142 -1.32 -7.91 13.99
N TYR A 143 -1.04 -9.03 13.31
CA TYR A 143 -1.56 -10.31 13.76
C TYR A 143 -0.53 -11.43 13.70
N ASP A 144 -0.69 -12.41 14.60
CA ASP A 144 0.18 -13.58 14.64
C ASP A 144 -0.19 -14.60 13.57
N LYS A 145 0.79 -15.40 13.16
CA LYS A 145 0.61 -16.51 12.20
C LYS A 145 -0.50 -17.50 12.59
N HIS A 146 -0.75 -17.65 13.89
CA HIS A 146 -1.71 -18.64 14.42
C HIS A 146 -3.15 -18.12 14.47
N VAL A 147 -3.38 -16.82 14.25
CA VAL A 147 -4.73 -16.24 14.22
C VAL A 147 -5.48 -16.76 12.99
N LYS A 148 -6.70 -17.24 13.20
CA LYS A 148 -7.57 -17.69 12.11
C LYS A 148 -8.09 -16.50 11.31
N SER A 149 -8.10 -16.63 9.99
CA SER A 149 -8.64 -15.62 9.07
C SER A 149 -10.12 -15.30 9.33
N GLU A 150 -10.90 -16.26 9.81
CA GLU A 150 -12.28 -16.06 10.25
C GLU A 150 -12.39 -14.97 11.34
N TYR A 151 -11.44 -14.94 12.28
CA TYR A 151 -11.41 -13.93 13.34
C TYR A 151 -10.98 -12.56 12.82
N LEU A 152 -10.03 -12.50 11.87
CA LEU A 152 -9.68 -11.23 11.23
C LEU A 152 -10.85 -10.66 10.43
N ARG A 153 -11.65 -11.52 9.78
CA ARG A 153 -12.85 -11.11 9.06
C ARG A 153 -13.86 -10.41 9.97
N THR A 154 -14.08 -10.92 11.19
CA THR A 154 -15.01 -10.27 12.12
C THR A 154 -14.53 -8.88 12.54
N ILE A 155 -13.22 -8.69 12.69
CA ILE A 155 -12.61 -7.38 12.96
C ILE A 155 -12.85 -6.43 11.77
N PHE A 156 -12.57 -6.87 10.54
CA PHE A 156 -12.81 -6.05 9.34
C PHE A 156 -14.28 -5.63 9.20
N GLU A 157 -15.21 -6.55 9.46
CA GLU A 157 -16.64 -6.24 9.42
C GLU A 157 -17.02 -5.18 10.46
N GLN A 158 -16.38 -5.16 11.65
CA GLN A 158 -16.62 -4.09 12.62
C GLN A 158 -16.02 -2.75 12.16
N CYS A 159 -14.80 -2.75 11.64
CA CYS A 159 -14.16 -1.53 11.12
C CYS A 159 -15.01 -0.89 10.00
N GLN A 160 -15.48 -1.70 9.05
CA GLN A 160 -16.35 -1.22 7.97
C GLN A 160 -17.66 -0.67 8.48
N LYS A 161 -18.30 -1.34 9.45
CA LYS A 161 -19.54 -0.85 10.09
C LYS A 161 -19.34 0.45 10.84
N ALA A 162 -18.13 0.72 11.35
CA ALA A 162 -17.78 1.97 11.99
C ALA A 162 -17.41 3.08 11.00
N GLY A 163 -17.34 2.80 9.69
CA GLY A 163 -16.95 3.79 8.67
C GLY A 163 -15.44 3.87 8.42
N VAL A 164 -14.66 2.90 8.90
CA VAL A 164 -13.19 2.86 8.71
C VAL A 164 -12.83 1.90 7.57
N TYR A 165 -12.18 2.42 6.54
CA TYR A 165 -11.88 1.66 5.31
C TYR A 165 -10.38 1.59 4.98
N LYS A 166 -9.56 2.47 5.58
CA LYS A 166 -8.10 2.43 5.39
C LYS A 166 -7.49 1.43 6.35
N LEU A 167 -7.50 0.16 5.96
CA LEU A 167 -6.94 -0.94 6.74
C LEU A 167 -5.61 -1.39 6.14
N LYS A 168 -4.57 -1.50 6.97
CA LYS A 168 -3.30 -2.14 6.66
C LYS A 168 -3.13 -3.40 7.49
N LEU A 169 -2.56 -4.42 6.89
CA LEU A 169 -2.27 -5.69 7.55
C LEU A 169 -0.77 -5.88 7.66
N ALA A 170 -0.31 -6.27 8.84
CA ALA A 170 1.05 -6.68 9.08
C ALA A 170 1.05 -7.99 9.88
N THR A 171 1.88 -8.93 9.49
CA THR A 171 2.15 -10.12 10.29
C THR A 171 3.32 -9.84 11.22
N THR A 172 3.17 -10.12 12.51
CA THR A 172 4.31 -10.11 13.42
C THR A 172 5.16 -11.35 13.11
N GLN A 173 6.38 -11.13 12.60
CA GLN A 173 7.33 -12.23 12.37
C GLN A 173 7.85 -12.70 13.74
N PRO A 174 7.94 -14.02 13.98
CA PRO A 174 8.37 -14.56 15.27
C PRO A 174 9.84 -14.26 15.58
#